data_AF-A0A091BCY5-F1
#
_entry.id   AF-A0A091BCY5-F1
#
_cell.length_a   1.000
_cell.length_b   1.000
_cell.length_c   1.000
_cell.angle_alpha   90.00
_cell.angle_beta   90.00
_cell.angle_gamma   90.00
#
_symmetry.space_group_name_H-M   'P 1'
#
loop_
_entity.id
_entity.type
_entity.pdbx_description
1 polymer ?
#
loop_
_entity_poly.entity_id
_entity_poly.type
_entity_poly.pdbx_seq_one_letter_code
_entity_poly.pdbx_strand_id
1 'polypeptide(L)'
;MKDLRNLLIDCRIELRKAMRDFQKSEICERLDLAIQAVANAQDPQDVELEPPAEGVAHLGDKVQTVSQVALAWQTAARDLKFSDPAIHARLSDKVMRLLGAKTLVDPSTEIVQLEQQVAQLRAQFEAQAKLQQQLETERDAILGALASAVPALKDGGDRLGVALARLEWLKAEAARGGTGGGGSAGGGGSASAPRQAPADPMPSPEHLAAVATRAAALTKEQREWCVGEAMVLSGFRYTPVELIEQGDAAIAQLILDARKAAG
;
A
#
# COMPACT_ATOMS: atom_id res chain seq x y z
N MET A 1 20.61 -10.97 -31.19
CA MET A 1 20.51 -10.74 -29.74
C MET A 1 21.04 -11.99 -29.05
N LYS A 2 21.94 -11.89 -28.06
CA LYS A 2 22.43 -13.09 -27.37
C LYS A 2 21.23 -13.76 -26.69
N ASP A 3 21.03 -15.04 -26.99
CA ASP A 3 20.03 -15.88 -26.35
C ASP A 3 20.15 -15.74 -24.82
N LEU A 4 19.02 -15.49 -24.14
CA LEU A 4 18.95 -15.28 -22.69
C LEU A 4 19.65 -16.41 -21.93
N ARG A 5 19.55 -17.64 -22.44
CA ARG A 5 20.27 -18.80 -21.91
C ARG A 5 21.78 -18.61 -21.91
N ASN A 6 22.34 -18.13 -23.02
CA ASN A 6 23.78 -17.91 -23.16
C ASN A 6 24.27 -16.81 -22.22
N LEU A 7 23.45 -15.77 -22.00
CA LEU A 7 23.77 -14.71 -21.05
C LEU A 7 23.82 -15.23 -19.60
N LEU A 8 22.88 -16.09 -19.21
CA LEU A 8 22.87 -16.70 -17.87
C LEU A 8 24.05 -17.66 -17.66
N ILE A 9 24.47 -18.39 -18.70
CA ILE A 9 25.67 -19.23 -18.67
C ILE A 9 26.94 -18.37 -18.50
N ASP A 10 27.05 -17.28 -19.25
CA ASP A 10 28.18 -16.34 -19.12
C ASP A 10 28.23 -15.72 -17.71
N CYS A 11 27.08 -15.29 -17.16
CA CYS A 11 26.99 -14.80 -15.78
C CYS A 11 27.43 -15.85 -14.76
N ARG A 12 27.05 -17.12 -14.93
CA ARG A 12 27.48 -18.22 -14.06
C ARG A 12 29.01 -18.43 -14.10
N ILE A 13 29.62 -18.31 -15.29
CA ILE A 13 31.07 -18.45 -15.46
C ILE A 13 31.82 -17.33 -14.75
N GLU A 14 31.36 -16.09 -14.89
CA GLU A 14 31.99 -14.93 -14.25
C GLU A 14 31.82 -14.94 -12.71
N LEU A 15 30.65 -15.33 -12.21
CA LEU A 15 30.41 -15.43 -10.76
C LEU A 15 31.24 -16.56 -10.10
N ARG A 16 31.50 -17.64 -10.83
CA ARG A 16 32.43 -18.69 -10.38
C ARG A 16 33.87 -18.19 -10.22
N LYS A 17 34.29 -17.23 -11.05
CA LYS A 17 35.64 -16.61 -10.95
C LYS A 17 35.72 -15.58 -9.84
N ALA A 18 34.65 -14.79 -9.65
CA ALA A 18 34.62 -13.67 -8.71
C ALA A 18 34.36 -14.09 -7.24
N MET A 19 33.67 -15.20 -7.00
CA MET A 19 33.32 -15.66 -5.65
C MET A 19 33.95 -17.01 -5.29
N ARG A 20 34.62 -17.06 -4.13
CA ARG A 20 35.08 -18.31 -3.51
C ARG A 20 33.86 -19.07 -2.99
N ASP A 21 33.82 -20.39 -3.22
CA ASP A 21 32.68 -21.26 -2.85
C ASP A 21 31.33 -20.94 -3.51
N PHE A 22 31.34 -20.31 -4.71
CA PHE A 22 30.13 -20.01 -5.49
C PHE A 22 29.16 -21.19 -5.62
N GLN A 23 29.68 -22.41 -5.79
CA GLN A 23 28.89 -23.64 -5.93
C GLN A 23 28.00 -23.97 -4.72
N LYS A 24 28.30 -23.44 -3.54
CA LYS A 24 27.52 -23.62 -2.31
C LYS A 24 26.59 -22.45 -2.01
N SER A 25 26.56 -21.43 -2.88
CA SER A 25 25.77 -20.23 -2.69
C SER A 25 24.36 -20.40 -3.27
N GLU A 26 23.38 -19.78 -2.61
CA GLU A 26 22.00 -19.71 -3.11
C GLU A 26 21.90 -19.06 -4.50
N ILE A 27 22.86 -18.22 -4.86
CA ILE A 27 22.94 -17.58 -6.18
C ILE A 27 23.21 -18.62 -7.28
N CYS A 28 24.04 -19.64 -7.01
CA CYS A 28 24.29 -20.72 -7.97
C CYS A 28 23.02 -21.54 -8.20
N GLU A 29 22.29 -21.88 -7.14
CA GLU A 29 21.01 -22.61 -7.25
C GLU A 29 19.97 -21.81 -8.04
N ARG A 30 19.83 -20.51 -7.77
CA ARG A 30 18.91 -19.63 -8.50
C ARG A 30 19.28 -19.47 -9.97
N LEU A 31 20.58 -19.36 -10.29
CA LEU A 31 21.06 -19.31 -11.67
C LEU A 31 20.81 -20.62 -12.41
N ASP A 32 21.08 -21.76 -11.78
CA ASP A 32 20.88 -23.07 -12.39
C ASP A 32 19.38 -23.33 -12.64
N LEU A 33 18.49 -22.94 -11.71
CA LEU A 33 17.04 -22.97 -11.91
C LEU A 33 16.58 -22.07 -13.06
N ALA A 34 17.12 -20.85 -13.16
CA ALA A 34 16.79 -19.91 -14.24
C ALA A 34 17.27 -20.42 -15.62
N ILE A 35 18.46 -21.00 -15.70
CA ILE A 35 18.98 -21.61 -16.94
C ILE A 35 18.09 -22.77 -17.38
N GLN A 36 17.64 -23.61 -16.44
CA GLN A 36 16.74 -24.72 -16.73
C GLN A 36 15.35 -24.23 -17.19
N ALA A 37 14.82 -23.18 -16.55
CA ALA A 37 13.53 -22.60 -16.93
C ALA A 37 13.56 -22.02 -18.35
N VAL A 38 14.63 -21.31 -18.72
CA VAL A 38 14.79 -20.76 -20.08
C VAL A 38 14.99 -21.87 -21.10
N ALA A 39 15.78 -22.91 -20.78
CA ALA A 39 15.94 -24.07 -21.65
C ALA A 39 14.61 -24.78 -21.94
N ASN A 40 13.74 -24.91 -20.93
CA ASN A 40 12.43 -25.52 -21.10
C ASN A 40 11.44 -24.60 -21.85
N ALA A 41 11.63 -23.28 -21.81
CA ALA A 41 10.77 -22.30 -22.47
C ALA A 41 11.09 -22.09 -23.96
N GLN A 42 12.28 -22.48 -24.42
CA GLN A 42 12.71 -22.31 -25.82
C GLN A 42 12.23 -23.42 -26.76
N ASP A 43 11.68 -24.52 -26.24
CA ASP A 43 11.22 -25.67 -27.03
C ASP A 43 9.74 -25.65 -27.54
N PRO A 44 9.04 -24.49 -27.75
CA PRO A 44 7.73 -24.52 -28.41
C PRO A 44 7.60 -23.66 -29.68
N GLN A 45 8.67 -23.27 -30.38
CA GLN A 45 8.54 -22.45 -31.60
C GLN A 45 9.44 -22.90 -32.75
N ASP A 46 9.02 -23.96 -33.43
CA ASP A 46 9.19 -24.17 -34.88
C ASP A 46 8.08 -25.13 -35.35
N VAL A 47 6.85 -24.64 -35.38
CA VAL A 47 5.80 -25.25 -36.22
C VAL A 47 5.14 -24.11 -36.99
N GLU A 48 5.78 -23.81 -38.12
CA GLU A 48 5.27 -22.99 -39.21
C GLU A 48 3.91 -23.55 -39.66
N LEU A 49 2.88 -22.70 -39.67
CA LEU A 49 1.53 -23.02 -40.12
C LEU A 49 1.52 -23.12 -41.66
N GLU A 50 1.49 -24.33 -42.20
CA GLU A 50 1.02 -24.63 -43.56
C GLU A 50 -0.27 -25.50 -43.54
N PRO A 51 -1.16 -25.35 -44.52
CA PRO A 51 -2.50 -25.93 -44.51
C PRO A 51 -2.48 -27.46 -44.74
N PRO A 52 -3.54 -28.21 -44.34
CA PRO A 52 -3.46 -29.64 -44.13
C PRO A 52 -3.54 -30.39 -45.46
N ALA A 53 -2.42 -30.96 -45.90
CA ALA A 53 -2.45 -32.06 -46.86
C ALA A 53 -2.66 -33.37 -46.09
N GLU A 54 -3.72 -34.07 -46.48
CA GLU A 54 -4.08 -35.42 -46.03
C GLU A 54 -2.87 -36.36 -46.11
N GLY A 55 -2.50 -36.96 -44.97
CA GLY A 55 -1.34 -37.85 -44.94
C GLY A 55 -1.07 -38.37 -43.54
N VAL A 56 -1.46 -39.62 -43.34
CA VAL A 56 -1.22 -40.43 -42.14
C VAL A 56 0.27 -40.40 -41.75
N ALA A 57 0.62 -39.89 -40.56
CA ALA A 57 1.66 -40.40 -39.66
C ALA A 57 2.19 -39.31 -38.70
N HIS A 58 1.82 -39.40 -37.42
CA HIS A 58 2.74 -39.61 -36.28
C HIS A 58 1.97 -39.37 -34.98
N LEU A 59 1.49 -40.46 -34.37
CA LEU A 59 1.21 -40.51 -32.94
C LEU A 59 2.55 -40.45 -32.19
N GLY A 60 3.15 -39.26 -32.17
CA GLY A 60 4.17 -38.94 -31.18
C GLY A 60 3.43 -38.53 -29.91
N ASP A 61 3.68 -39.24 -28.82
CA ASP A 61 3.20 -38.91 -27.48
C ASP A 61 3.72 -37.52 -27.07
N LYS A 62 3.06 -36.46 -27.56
CA LYS A 62 3.17 -35.13 -26.96
C LYS A 62 2.53 -35.27 -25.58
N VAL A 63 3.36 -35.39 -24.55
CA VAL A 63 2.91 -35.38 -23.15
C VAL A 63 2.11 -34.10 -22.95
N GLN A 64 0.79 -34.23 -22.88
CA GLN A 64 -0.11 -33.11 -22.75
C GLN A 64 0.14 -32.46 -21.39
N THR A 65 0.25 -31.13 -21.38
CA THR A 65 0.41 -30.44 -20.10
C THR A 65 -0.88 -30.55 -19.29
N VAL A 66 -0.77 -30.50 -17.96
CA VAL A 66 -1.94 -30.50 -17.06
C VAL A 66 -2.94 -29.40 -17.44
N SER A 67 -2.44 -28.24 -17.89
CA SER A 67 -3.26 -27.12 -18.36
C SER A 67 -4.04 -27.45 -19.64
N GLN A 68 -3.41 -28.08 -20.62
CA GLN A 68 -4.07 -28.51 -21.85
C GLN A 68 -5.16 -29.56 -21.58
N VAL A 69 -4.87 -30.54 -20.72
CA VAL A 69 -5.85 -31.55 -20.31
C VAL A 69 -7.03 -30.89 -19.59
N ALA A 70 -6.78 -29.95 -18.68
CA ALA A 70 -7.83 -29.24 -17.95
C ALA A 70 -8.71 -28.40 -18.88
N LEU A 71 -8.12 -27.70 -19.85
CA LEU A 71 -8.86 -26.93 -20.86
C LEU A 71 -9.74 -27.83 -21.71
N ALA A 72 -9.20 -28.95 -22.21
CA ALA A 72 -9.95 -29.92 -23.00
C ALA A 72 -11.14 -30.50 -22.23
N TRP A 73 -10.93 -30.85 -20.94
CA TRP A 73 -12.01 -31.30 -20.08
C TRP A 73 -13.04 -30.21 -19.79
N GLN A 74 -12.65 -28.94 -19.62
CA GLN A 74 -13.59 -27.83 -19.46
C GLN A 74 -14.46 -27.64 -20.71
N THR A 75 -13.88 -27.70 -21.90
CA THR A 75 -14.62 -27.59 -23.16
C THR A 75 -15.59 -28.75 -23.33
N ALA A 76 -15.10 -29.99 -23.14
CA ALA A 76 -15.96 -31.18 -23.22
C ALA A 76 -17.09 -31.16 -22.17
N ALA A 77 -16.82 -30.69 -20.94
CA ALA A 77 -17.84 -30.55 -19.91
C ALA A 77 -18.87 -29.47 -20.25
N ARG A 78 -18.46 -28.34 -20.86
CA ARG A 78 -19.39 -27.32 -21.36
C ARG A 78 -20.29 -27.88 -22.45
N ASP A 79 -19.73 -28.57 -23.44
CA ASP A 79 -20.52 -29.19 -24.50
C ASP A 79 -21.49 -30.23 -23.93
N LEU A 80 -21.02 -31.08 -23.00
CA LEU A 80 -21.83 -32.08 -22.31
C LEU A 80 -22.99 -31.47 -21.52
N LYS A 81 -22.79 -30.28 -20.94
CA LYS A 81 -23.85 -29.54 -20.23
C LYS A 81 -25.03 -29.21 -21.15
N PHE A 82 -24.77 -28.97 -22.43
CA PHE A 82 -25.81 -28.62 -23.42
C PHE A 82 -26.33 -29.85 -24.18
N SER A 83 -25.48 -30.84 -24.47
CA SER A 83 -25.90 -32.05 -25.19
C SER A 83 -26.61 -33.07 -24.30
N ASP A 84 -26.08 -33.35 -23.11
CA ASP A 84 -26.62 -34.35 -22.16
C ASP A 84 -26.61 -33.85 -20.70
N PRO A 85 -27.58 -33.00 -20.32
CA PRO A 85 -27.61 -32.37 -18.99
C PRO A 85 -27.64 -33.36 -17.82
N ALA A 86 -28.27 -34.52 -18.00
CA ALA A 86 -28.37 -35.55 -16.95
C ALA A 86 -27.02 -36.23 -16.66
N ILE A 87 -26.19 -36.44 -17.69
CA ILE A 87 -24.85 -37.02 -17.53
C ILE A 87 -23.94 -35.97 -16.90
N HIS A 88 -24.02 -34.71 -17.37
CA HIS A 88 -23.30 -33.59 -16.78
C HIS A 88 -23.59 -33.47 -15.28
N ALA A 89 -24.86 -33.51 -14.85
CA ALA A 89 -25.22 -33.41 -13.43
C ALA A 89 -24.60 -34.55 -12.58
N ARG A 90 -24.68 -35.80 -13.05
CA ARG A 90 -24.08 -36.95 -12.35
C ARG A 90 -22.56 -36.85 -12.26
N LEU A 91 -21.92 -36.36 -13.33
CA LEU A 91 -20.49 -36.12 -13.36
C LEU A 91 -20.10 -35.01 -12.39
N SER A 92 -20.83 -33.89 -12.38
CA SER A 92 -20.64 -32.80 -11.42
C SER A 92 -20.75 -33.28 -9.97
N ASP A 93 -21.76 -34.09 -9.63
CA ASP A 93 -21.90 -34.67 -8.29
C ASP A 93 -20.74 -35.57 -7.89
N LYS A 94 -20.18 -36.32 -8.85
CA LYS A 94 -19.00 -37.17 -8.62
C LYS A 94 -17.75 -36.33 -8.43
N VAL A 95 -17.57 -35.27 -9.22
CA VAL A 95 -16.45 -34.32 -9.10
C VAL A 95 -16.51 -33.60 -7.74
N MET A 96 -17.68 -33.09 -7.34
CA MET A 96 -17.87 -32.45 -6.03
C MET A 96 -17.51 -33.40 -4.86
N ARG A 97 -17.91 -34.69 -4.95
CA ARG A 97 -17.51 -35.71 -3.97
C ARG A 97 -16.01 -35.96 -3.94
N LEU A 98 -15.35 -36.05 -5.09
CA LEU A 98 -13.90 -36.29 -5.18
C LEU A 98 -13.09 -35.10 -4.65
N LEU A 99 -13.57 -33.88 -4.88
CA LEU A 99 -12.93 -32.65 -4.41
C LEU A 99 -13.28 -32.33 -2.94
N GLY A 100 -14.24 -33.04 -2.33
CA GLY A 100 -14.76 -32.71 -1.00
C GLY A 100 -15.46 -31.34 -0.95
N ALA A 101 -15.87 -30.80 -2.10
CA ALA A 101 -16.45 -29.47 -2.23
C ALA A 101 -17.98 -29.57 -2.27
N LYS A 102 -18.68 -28.71 -1.51
CA LYS A 102 -20.15 -28.63 -1.54
C LYS A 102 -20.68 -27.87 -2.77
N THR A 103 -19.87 -26.97 -3.31
CA THR A 103 -20.21 -26.12 -4.45
C THR A 103 -18.93 -25.82 -5.21
N LEU A 104 -19.00 -25.82 -6.54
CA LEU A 104 -17.93 -25.32 -7.40
C LEU A 104 -18.29 -23.88 -7.77
N VAL A 105 -17.42 -22.94 -7.43
CA VAL A 105 -17.53 -21.56 -7.91
C VAL A 105 -17.24 -21.58 -9.41
N ASP A 106 -18.08 -20.89 -10.18
CA ASP A 106 -17.85 -20.75 -11.61
C ASP A 106 -16.54 -19.95 -11.83
N PRO A 107 -15.54 -20.50 -12.53
CA PRO A 107 -14.24 -19.86 -12.69
C PRO A 107 -14.34 -18.49 -13.36
N SER A 108 -15.34 -18.26 -14.22
CA SER A 108 -15.56 -16.94 -14.81
C SER A 108 -16.00 -15.90 -13.77
N THR A 109 -16.79 -16.31 -12.78
CA THR A 109 -17.18 -15.45 -11.66
C THR A 109 -15.99 -15.15 -10.74
N GLU A 110 -15.14 -16.15 -10.48
CA GLU A 110 -13.93 -15.97 -9.68
C GLU A 110 -12.93 -15.03 -10.34
N ILE A 111 -12.71 -15.15 -11.66
CA ILE A 111 -11.84 -14.26 -12.42
C ILE A 111 -12.33 -12.81 -12.31
N VAL A 112 -13.62 -12.55 -12.50
CA VAL A 112 -14.18 -11.19 -12.38
C VAL A 112 -14.00 -10.63 -10.96
N GLN A 113 -14.20 -11.45 -9.93
CA GLN A 113 -13.98 -11.03 -8.54
C GLN A 113 -12.51 -10.71 -8.26
N LEU A 114 -11.59 -11.55 -8.74
CA LEU A 114 -10.15 -11.32 -8.59
C LEU A 114 -9.69 -10.09 -9.36
N GLU A 115 -10.19 -9.87 -10.58
CA GLU A 115 -9.92 -8.65 -11.36
C GLU A 115 -10.39 -7.40 -10.62
N GLN A 116 -11.57 -7.43 -10.00
CA GLN A 116 -12.07 -6.33 -9.17
C GLN A 116 -11.19 -6.09 -7.94
N GLN A 117 -10.76 -7.14 -7.25
CA GLN A 117 -9.84 -7.03 -6.11
C GLN A 117 -8.49 -6.44 -6.53
N VAL A 118 -7.92 -6.89 -7.64
CA VAL A 118 -6.66 -6.35 -8.17
C VAL A 118 -6.83 -4.89 -8.56
N ALA A 119 -7.93 -4.51 -9.20
CA ALA A 119 -8.22 -3.12 -9.53
C ALA A 119 -8.34 -2.25 -8.27
N GLN A 120 -9.02 -2.75 -7.24
CA GLN A 120 -9.17 -2.05 -5.96
C GLN A 120 -7.82 -1.87 -5.25
N LEU A 121 -6.99 -2.91 -5.20
CA LEU A 121 -5.66 -2.84 -4.61
C LEU A 121 -4.76 -1.86 -5.38
N ARG A 122 -4.79 -1.88 -6.72
CA ARG A 122 -4.05 -0.91 -7.54
C ARG A 122 -4.48 0.54 -7.24
N ALA A 123 -5.79 0.79 -7.15
CA ALA A 123 -6.30 2.11 -6.80
C ALA A 123 -5.84 2.54 -5.39
N GLN A 124 -5.80 1.63 -4.42
CA GLN A 124 -5.28 1.91 -3.09
C GLN A 124 -3.77 2.25 -3.11
N PHE A 125 -2.96 1.49 -3.85
CA PHE A 125 -1.54 1.78 -4.00
C PHE A 125 -1.30 3.14 -4.67
N GLU A 126 -2.04 3.46 -5.73
CA GLU A 126 -1.94 4.77 -6.39
C GLU A 126 -2.36 5.92 -5.47
N ALA A 127 -3.42 5.74 -4.69
CA ALA A 127 -3.86 6.72 -3.70
C ALA A 127 -2.79 6.94 -2.61
N GLN A 128 -2.20 5.85 -2.10
CA GLN A 128 -1.14 5.92 -1.11
C GLN A 128 0.13 6.60 -1.67
N ALA A 129 0.51 6.29 -2.91
CA ALA A 129 1.64 6.93 -3.58
C ALA A 129 1.42 8.44 -3.75
N LYS A 130 0.21 8.87 -4.13
CA LYS A 130 -0.15 10.29 -4.21
C LYS A 130 -0.05 10.99 -2.85
N LEU A 131 -0.54 10.36 -1.78
CA LEU A 131 -0.42 10.91 -0.43
C LEU A 131 1.05 11.03 0.02
N GLN A 132 1.87 10.01 -0.25
CA GLN A 132 3.31 10.07 0.05
C GLN A 132 3.99 11.22 -0.71
N GLN A 133 3.68 11.38 -2.00
CA GLN A 133 4.23 12.47 -2.79
C GLN A 133 3.79 13.84 -2.25
N GLN A 134 2.53 14.00 -1.85
CA GLN A 134 2.04 15.24 -1.24
C GLN A 134 2.81 15.57 0.05
N LEU A 135 2.95 14.59 0.95
CA LEU A 135 3.72 14.76 2.19
C LEU A 135 5.18 15.10 1.92
N GLU A 136 5.80 14.50 0.91
CA GLU A 136 7.18 14.83 0.52
C GLU A 136 7.29 16.27 0.02
N THR A 137 6.34 16.73 -0.79
CA THR A 137 6.34 18.13 -1.26
C THR A 137 6.11 19.13 -0.14
N GLU A 138 5.21 18.84 0.80
CA GLU A 138 4.97 19.68 1.98
C GLU A 138 6.20 19.73 2.89
N ARG A 139 6.81 18.57 3.13
CA ARG A 139 8.07 18.47 3.89
C ARG A 139 9.15 19.32 3.24
N ASP A 140 9.38 19.17 1.93
CA ASP A 140 10.44 19.90 1.24
C ASP A 140 10.18 21.41 1.22
N ALA A 141 8.92 21.83 1.11
CA ALA A 141 8.53 23.24 1.24
C ALA A 141 8.85 23.80 2.65
N ILE A 142 8.53 23.06 3.71
CA ILE A 142 8.84 23.46 5.10
C ILE A 142 10.35 23.53 5.32
N LEU A 143 11.10 22.52 4.87
CA LEU A 143 12.56 22.49 4.98
C LEU A 143 13.21 23.67 4.22
N GLY A 144 12.70 24.00 3.03
CA GLY A 144 13.12 25.17 2.26
C GLY A 144 12.81 26.49 2.96
N ALA A 145 11.62 26.63 3.55
CA ALA A 145 11.24 27.81 4.33
C ALA A 145 12.15 28.00 5.56
N LEU A 146 12.47 26.92 6.28
CA LEU A 146 13.42 26.94 7.40
C LEU A 146 14.83 27.33 6.94
N ALA A 147 15.30 26.80 5.81
CA ALA A 147 16.59 27.16 5.25
C ALA A 147 16.65 28.65 4.88
N SER A 148 15.58 29.19 4.30
CA SER A 148 15.47 30.62 3.99
C SER A 148 15.42 31.50 5.24
N ALA A 149 14.78 31.02 6.32
CA ALA A 149 14.68 31.78 7.57
C ALA A 149 16.01 31.79 8.35
N VAL A 150 16.82 30.73 8.21
CA VAL A 150 18.11 30.59 8.92
C VAL A 150 19.23 30.18 7.94
N PRO A 151 19.71 31.11 7.11
CA PRO A 151 20.77 30.84 6.14
C PRO A 151 22.15 30.67 6.79
N ALA A 152 22.31 31.07 8.05
CA ALA A 152 23.58 31.01 8.79
C ALA A 152 24.01 29.57 9.14
N LEU A 153 23.07 28.62 9.17
CA LEU A 153 23.35 27.20 9.40
C LEU A 153 23.62 26.49 8.07
N LYS A 154 24.75 25.80 7.99
CA LYS A 154 25.16 25.03 6.81
C LYS A 154 24.27 23.79 6.62
N ASP A 155 23.92 23.49 5.37
CA ASP A 155 23.16 22.29 4.96
C ASP A 155 23.99 20.98 4.96
N GLY A 156 25.03 20.90 5.78
CA GLY A 156 25.92 19.74 5.83
C GLY A 156 25.39 18.67 6.78
N GLY A 157 24.52 17.77 6.31
CA GLY A 157 24.08 16.62 7.10
C GLY A 157 22.69 16.10 6.75
N ASP A 158 22.12 15.31 7.66
CA ASP A 158 20.72 14.88 7.59
C ASP A 158 19.78 16.10 7.58
N ARG A 159 18.83 16.10 6.64
CA ARG A 159 17.94 17.25 6.40
C ARG A 159 17.05 17.55 7.61
N LEU A 160 16.58 16.51 8.29
CA LEU A 160 15.77 16.66 9.50
C LEU A 160 16.59 17.20 10.66
N GLY A 161 17.79 16.67 10.88
CA GLY A 161 18.73 17.19 11.89
C GLY A 161 19.06 18.67 11.69
N VAL A 162 19.34 19.09 10.45
CA VAL A 162 19.60 20.51 10.13
C VAL A 162 18.36 21.37 10.37
N ALA A 163 17.16 20.90 10.02
CA ALA A 163 15.92 21.63 10.26
C ALA A 163 15.61 21.80 11.75
N LEU A 164 15.84 20.78 12.57
CA LEU A 164 15.73 20.87 14.03
C LEU A 164 16.74 21.87 14.60
N ALA A 165 17.99 21.86 14.13
CA ALA A 165 18.99 22.86 14.54
C ALA A 165 18.57 24.29 14.17
N ARG A 166 17.95 24.48 13.00
CA ARG A 166 17.39 25.78 12.58
C ARG A 166 16.24 26.24 13.48
N LEU A 167 15.35 25.33 13.86
CA LEU A 167 14.26 25.61 14.81
C LEU A 167 14.79 26.02 16.19
N GLU A 168 15.78 25.31 16.71
CA GLU A 168 16.40 25.66 17.99
C GLU A 168 17.13 27.02 17.92
N TRP A 169 17.77 27.32 16.80
CA TRP A 169 18.36 28.64 16.58
C TRP A 169 17.31 29.76 16.59
N LEU A 170 16.18 29.58 15.90
CA LEU A 170 15.08 30.56 15.90
C LEU A 170 14.49 30.76 17.30
N LYS A 171 14.33 29.69 18.08
CA LYS A 171 13.88 29.79 19.49
C LYS A 171 14.89 30.56 20.35
N ALA A 172 16.18 30.28 20.20
CA ALA A 172 17.22 30.97 20.94
C ALA A 172 17.28 32.47 20.58
N GLU A 173 17.11 32.81 19.30
CA GLU A 173 17.09 34.20 18.85
C GLU A 173 15.84 34.95 19.32
N ALA A 174 14.68 34.30 19.31
CA ALA A 174 13.45 34.85 19.89
C ALA A 174 13.59 35.10 21.41
N ALA A 175 14.28 34.20 22.14
CA ALA A 175 14.56 34.38 23.56
C ALA A 175 15.52 35.55 23.83
N ARG A 176 16.51 35.79 22.96
CA ARG A 176 17.43 36.95 23.04
C ARG A 176 16.72 38.26 22.75
N GLY A 177 15.78 38.27 21.80
CA GLY A 177 14.93 39.43 21.50
C GLY A 177 13.94 39.79 22.62
N GLY A 178 13.71 38.89 23.59
CA GLY A 178 12.84 39.13 24.75
C GLY A 178 13.48 39.96 25.87
N THR A 179 14.77 40.24 25.80
CA THR A 179 15.51 40.99 26.84
C THR A 179 16.37 42.10 26.21
N GLY A 180 15.73 43.20 25.79
CA GLY A 180 16.45 44.47 25.62
C GLY A 180 15.96 45.35 24.47
N GLY A 181 15.32 46.48 24.83
CA GLY A 181 15.53 47.76 24.16
C GLY A 181 14.49 48.17 23.13
N GLY A 182 13.71 49.19 23.47
CA GLY A 182 12.84 49.89 22.54
C GLY A 182 13.57 50.70 21.47
N GLY A 183 12.82 50.99 20.41
CA GLY A 183 13.00 52.14 19.53
C GLY A 183 13.72 51.89 18.19
N SER A 184 12.97 51.67 17.11
CA SER A 184 12.59 52.79 16.23
C SER A 184 11.65 52.37 15.09
N ALA A 185 10.74 53.29 14.80
CA ALA A 185 9.62 53.31 13.87
C ALA A 185 9.86 52.82 12.43
N GLY A 186 8.80 52.22 11.88
CA GLY A 186 8.54 52.09 10.45
C GLY A 186 7.14 51.53 10.23
N GLY A 187 6.15 52.43 10.13
CA GLY A 187 4.72 52.11 10.18
C GLY A 187 4.13 51.41 8.96
N GLY A 188 2.96 50.83 9.17
CA GLY A 188 2.12 50.20 8.16
C GLY A 188 0.99 49.43 8.82
N GLY A 189 0.04 50.17 9.39
CA GLY A 189 -1.17 49.58 9.97
C GLY A 189 -1.96 48.78 8.94
N SER A 190 -2.13 47.50 9.24
CA SER A 190 -3.38 46.81 9.00
C SER A 190 -3.65 46.01 10.26
N ALA A 191 -4.70 46.40 10.97
CA ALA A 191 -5.25 45.65 12.07
C ALA A 191 -5.79 44.32 11.50
N SER A 192 -4.88 43.36 11.32
CA SER A 192 -5.25 41.96 11.18
C SER A 192 -5.65 41.49 12.57
N ALA A 193 -6.92 41.09 12.70
CA ALA A 193 -7.44 40.34 13.83
C ALA A 193 -6.40 39.32 14.32
N PRO A 194 -6.31 39.06 15.64
CA PRO A 194 -5.31 38.15 16.20
C PRO A 194 -5.35 36.84 15.42
N ARG A 195 -4.28 36.58 14.66
CA ARG A 195 -4.07 35.34 13.93
C ARG A 195 -3.97 34.26 15.00
N GLN A 196 -5.07 33.53 15.21
CA GLN A 196 -5.11 32.41 16.14
C GLN A 196 -3.92 31.51 15.81
N ALA A 197 -3.11 31.22 16.82
CA ALA A 197 -2.07 30.20 16.73
C ALA A 197 -2.69 28.92 16.13
N PRO A 198 -1.95 28.13 15.32
CA PRO A 198 -2.47 26.87 14.82
C PRO A 198 -3.00 26.07 16.01
N ALA A 199 -4.32 25.85 16.04
CA ALA A 199 -4.98 25.19 17.14
C ALA A 199 -4.36 23.80 17.27
N ASP A 200 -3.86 23.48 18.47
CA ASP A 200 -3.35 22.15 18.75
C ASP A 200 -4.45 21.13 18.38
N PRO A 201 -4.16 20.16 17.48
CA PRO A 201 -5.11 19.12 17.14
C PRO A 201 -5.56 18.32 18.36
N MET A 202 -4.75 18.30 19.42
CA MET A 202 -5.09 17.70 20.70
C MET A 202 -5.77 18.73 21.63
N PRO A 203 -7.08 18.60 21.92
CA PRO A 203 -7.75 19.47 22.85
C PRO A 203 -7.27 19.22 24.29
N SER A 204 -7.06 20.32 25.03
CA SER A 204 -6.70 20.26 26.44
C SER A 204 -7.82 19.62 27.29
N PRO A 205 -7.50 19.05 28.46
CA PRO A 205 -8.52 18.47 29.35
C PRO A 205 -9.62 19.47 29.75
N GLU A 206 -9.26 20.74 29.95
CA GLU A 206 -10.20 21.82 30.27
C GLU A 206 -11.14 22.11 29.09
N HIS A 207 -10.61 22.10 27.87
CA HIS A 207 -11.40 22.29 26.66
C HIS A 207 -12.36 21.12 26.42
N LEU A 208 -11.92 19.88 26.64
CA LEU A 208 -12.78 18.70 26.58
C LEU A 208 -13.92 18.78 27.62
N ALA A 209 -13.64 19.26 28.83
CA ALA A 209 -14.68 19.46 29.85
C ALA A 209 -15.69 20.54 29.46
N ALA A 210 -15.24 21.63 28.83
CA ALA A 210 -16.11 22.67 28.28
C ALA A 210 -16.97 22.13 27.11
N VAL A 211 -16.43 21.27 26.25
CA VAL A 211 -17.18 20.63 25.17
C VAL A 211 -18.21 19.62 25.70
N ALA A 212 -17.84 18.81 26.71
CA ALA A 212 -18.73 17.84 27.33
C ALA A 212 -19.97 18.52 27.97
N THR A 213 -19.77 19.72 28.52
CA THR A 213 -20.84 20.56 29.07
C THR A 213 -21.55 21.44 28.02
N ARG A 214 -21.18 21.32 26.75
CA ARG A 214 -21.66 22.14 25.61
C ARG A 214 -21.40 23.64 25.77
N ALA A 215 -20.46 24.02 26.64
CA ALA A 215 -20.00 25.38 26.82
C ALA A 215 -18.98 25.82 25.74
N ALA A 216 -18.38 24.86 25.03
CA ALA A 216 -17.48 25.07 23.90
C ALA A 216 -17.76 24.06 22.77
N ALA A 217 -17.24 24.34 21.57
CA ALA A 217 -17.28 23.46 20.42
C ALA A 217 -15.87 23.02 20.01
N LEU A 218 -15.74 21.82 19.44
CA LEU A 218 -14.49 21.35 18.85
C LEU A 218 -14.28 22.01 17.49
N THR A 219 -13.02 22.30 17.14
CA THR A 219 -12.66 22.57 15.75
C THR A 219 -12.76 21.30 14.92
N LYS A 220 -12.67 21.42 13.59
CA LYS A 220 -12.71 20.26 12.70
C LYS A 220 -11.55 19.30 12.99
N GLU A 221 -10.35 19.83 13.16
CA GLU A 221 -9.14 19.05 13.45
C GLU A 221 -9.23 18.38 14.83
N GLN A 222 -9.74 19.10 15.83
CA GLN A 222 -9.95 18.55 17.18
C GLN A 222 -11.02 17.45 17.19
N ARG A 223 -12.08 17.60 16.37
CA ARG A 223 -13.11 16.58 16.23
C ARG A 223 -12.54 15.31 15.60
N GLU A 224 -11.76 15.43 14.52
CA GLU A 224 -11.13 14.29 13.87
C GLU A 224 -10.20 13.54 14.83
N TRP A 225 -9.40 14.28 15.61
CA TRP A 225 -8.57 13.71 16.66
C TRP A 225 -9.41 13.02 17.75
N CYS A 226 -10.45 13.68 18.28
CA CYS A 226 -11.32 13.14 19.32
C CYS A 226 -12.07 11.89 18.87
N VAL A 227 -12.50 11.81 17.61
CA VAL A 227 -13.14 10.61 17.04
C VAL A 227 -12.16 9.44 17.04
N GLY A 228 -10.93 9.65 16.55
CA GLY A 228 -9.90 8.61 16.54
C GLY A 228 -9.56 8.12 17.95
N GLU A 229 -9.37 9.05 18.88
CA GLU A 229 -9.09 8.73 20.29
C GLU A 229 -10.26 7.96 20.94
N ALA A 230 -11.51 8.41 20.74
CA ALA A 230 -12.69 7.74 21.29
C ALA A 230 -12.89 6.33 20.70
N MET A 231 -12.52 6.09 19.45
CA MET A 231 -12.50 4.75 18.87
C MET A 231 -11.52 3.83 19.60
N VAL A 232 -10.30 4.30 19.85
CA VAL A 232 -9.29 3.52 20.56
C VAL A 232 -9.75 3.23 22.00
N LEU A 233 -10.24 4.25 22.71
CA LEU A 233 -10.69 4.14 24.11
C LEU A 233 -11.95 3.27 24.28
N SER A 234 -12.81 3.22 23.26
CA SER A 234 -13.98 2.32 23.24
C SER A 234 -13.66 0.91 22.72
N GLY A 235 -12.39 0.61 22.41
CA GLY A 235 -11.98 -0.69 21.86
C GLY A 235 -12.59 -0.97 20.48
N PHE A 236 -12.76 0.07 19.66
CA PHE A 236 -13.41 0.01 18.34
C PHE A 236 -14.86 -0.48 18.38
N ARG A 237 -15.54 -0.33 19.51
CA ARG A 237 -16.97 -0.67 19.65
C ARG A 237 -17.87 0.24 18.80
N TYR A 238 -17.43 1.46 18.54
CA TYR A 238 -18.15 2.44 17.72
C TYR A 238 -17.35 2.78 16.47
N THR A 239 -18.05 2.94 15.35
CA THR A 239 -17.51 3.45 14.10
C THR A 239 -17.38 4.99 14.14
N PRO A 240 -16.54 5.61 13.28
CA PRO A 240 -16.43 7.07 13.22
C PRO A 240 -17.77 7.78 13.01
N VAL A 241 -18.65 7.19 12.20
CA VAL A 241 -19.96 7.75 11.87
C VAL A 241 -20.87 7.74 13.09
N GLU A 242 -20.94 6.61 13.80
CA GLU A 242 -21.75 6.50 15.03
C GLU A 242 -21.29 7.46 16.12
N LEU A 243 -19.98 7.71 16.24
CA LEU A 243 -19.44 8.69 17.19
C LEU A 243 -19.83 10.12 16.81
N ILE A 244 -19.75 10.47 15.52
CA ILE A 244 -20.16 11.79 15.02
C ILE A 244 -21.67 12.01 15.25
N GLU A 245 -22.49 10.98 15.06
CA GLU A 245 -23.94 11.04 15.33
C GLU A 245 -24.27 11.24 16.82
N GLN A 246 -23.47 10.68 17.73
CA GLN A 246 -23.59 10.91 19.17
C GLN A 246 -23.22 12.35 19.59
N GLY A 247 -22.41 13.02 18.76
CA GLY A 247 -22.07 14.43 18.88
C GLY A 247 -20.86 14.72 19.78
N ASP A 248 -20.27 15.90 19.57
CA ASP A 248 -19.00 16.32 20.17
C ASP A 248 -18.96 16.22 21.71
N ALA A 249 -20.09 16.52 22.38
CA ALA A 249 -20.19 16.45 23.83
C ALA A 249 -20.07 15.01 24.36
N ALA A 250 -20.67 14.04 23.66
CA ALA A 250 -20.62 12.63 24.04
C ALA A 250 -19.21 12.05 23.84
N ILE A 251 -18.56 12.42 22.73
CA ILE A 251 -17.17 12.04 22.44
C ILE A 251 -16.22 12.59 23.50
N ALA A 252 -16.35 13.89 23.84
CA ALA A 252 -15.51 14.52 24.86
C ALA A 252 -15.69 13.89 26.25
N GLN A 253 -16.92 13.54 26.61
CA GLN A 253 -17.22 12.85 27.87
C GLN A 253 -16.56 11.46 27.93
N LEU A 254 -16.65 10.69 26.85
CA LEU A 254 -16.03 9.36 26.74
C LEU A 254 -14.51 9.42 26.97
N ILE A 255 -13.83 10.40 26.36
CA ILE A 255 -12.39 10.59 26.52
C ILE A 255 -12.04 10.96 27.97
N LEU A 256 -12.81 11.86 28.59
CA LEU A 256 -12.58 12.26 29.98
C LEU A 256 -12.78 11.11 30.96
N ASP A 257 -13.80 10.27 30.76
CA ASP A 257 -14.08 9.14 31.64
C ASP A 257 -13.01 8.05 31.53
N ALA A 258 -12.51 7.79 30.31
CA ALA A 258 -11.40 6.86 30.12
C ALA A 258 -10.09 7.37 30.76
N ARG A 259 -9.80 8.68 30.68
CA ARG A 259 -8.63 9.28 31.33
C ARG A 259 -8.70 9.22 32.86
N LYS A 260 -9.89 9.35 33.43
CA LYS A 260 -10.11 9.17 34.88
C LYS A 260 -9.96 7.71 35.32
N ALA A 261 -10.27 6.75 34.46
CA ALA A 261 -10.10 5.33 34.75
C ALA A 261 -8.65 4.84 34.62
N ALA A 262 -7.81 5.58 33.89
CA ALA A 262 -6.41 5.25 33.64
C ALA A 262 -5.40 5.93 34.60
N GLY A 263 -5.85 6.88 35.43
CA GLY A 263 -5.06 7.55 36.46
C GLY A 263 -5.47 7.13 37.85
#